data_AF-L1NXY1-F1
#
_entry.id   AF-L1NXY1-F1
#
_cell.length_a   1.000
_cell.length_b   1.000
_cell.length_c   1.000
_cell.angle_alpha   90.00
_cell.angle_beta   90.00
_cell.angle_gamma   90.00
#
_symmetry.space_group_name_H-M   'P 1'
#
loop_
_entity.id
_entity.type
_entity.pdbx_description
1 polymer ?
#
loop_
_entity_poly.entity_id
_entity_poly.type
_entity_poly.pdbx_seq_one_letter_code
_entity_poly.pdbx_strand_id
1 'polypeptide(L)'
;MKEVQHISNVDNFLVVDDKLYFSNGKEVIDEKGHSILNSPLSLQFLNYKEPYFYIPDIYGNTYLIMEKETRFLKDIFIKKVISDSFLLVSKDKKTAILNIINNEFHYILNSRIFKFLEWKEKLFFKNKNTIQGIEIYTGQFLWEFPLSSLGKGKDYNTDEEFDYEVEQFVGIYNNILWVYIERGGFIGLDIQTGELKHRILGIPKGNLLGKVDSYVDSEEFYIFYRAKFILDEKKGIIIGLIADRFFEIDLNKEKITPMLYGMWDKMEKMNLKKYGVSGNTSLQEDLLYFYNDKELQFGILDINTKEIIYVS
;
A
#
# COMPACT_ATOMS: atom_id res chain seq x y z
N MET A 1 17.66 -7.63 -25.92
CA MET A 1 17.35 -6.24 -25.54
C MET A 1 18.58 -5.38 -25.81
N LYS A 2 18.42 -4.22 -26.42
CA LYS A 2 19.51 -3.26 -26.63
C LYS A 2 19.45 -2.27 -25.47
N GLU A 3 20.52 -2.16 -24.69
CA GLU A 3 20.65 -1.13 -23.66
C GLU A 3 20.60 0.24 -24.33
N VAL A 4 19.61 1.07 -23.96
CA VAL A 4 19.34 2.34 -24.66
C VAL A 4 20.04 3.51 -23.97
N GLN A 5 20.23 3.45 -22.64
CA GLN A 5 20.87 4.51 -21.86
C GLN A 5 21.23 4.01 -20.45
N HIS A 6 22.42 4.38 -19.96
CA HIS A 6 22.85 4.15 -18.57
C HIS A 6 22.80 5.48 -17.79
N ILE A 7 22.08 5.50 -16.67
CA ILE A 7 21.91 6.68 -15.81
C ILE A 7 22.45 6.34 -14.41
N SER A 8 23.47 7.06 -13.95
CA SER A 8 24.08 6.85 -12.64
C SER A 8 23.47 7.76 -11.56
N ASN A 9 23.63 7.37 -10.30
CA ASN A 9 23.20 8.14 -9.11
C ASN A 9 21.68 8.41 -9.06
N VAL A 10 20.88 7.41 -9.41
CA VAL A 10 19.42 7.45 -9.29
C VAL A 10 19.01 7.08 -7.86
N ASP A 11 18.35 8.01 -7.17
CA ASP A 11 17.80 7.80 -5.83
C ASP A 11 16.35 7.30 -5.90
N ASN A 12 15.55 7.90 -6.78
CA ASN A 12 14.16 7.50 -7.03
C ASN A 12 13.83 7.64 -8.52
N PHE A 13 12.84 6.88 -8.98
CA PHE A 13 12.31 7.00 -10.34
C PHE A 13 10.80 6.86 -10.36
N LEU A 14 10.18 7.36 -11.42
CA LEU A 14 8.75 7.28 -11.69
C LEU A 14 8.52 7.24 -13.19
N VAL A 15 7.63 6.36 -13.64
CA VAL A 15 7.19 6.32 -15.03
C VAL A 15 5.80 6.95 -15.13
N VAL A 16 5.64 7.92 -16.01
CA VAL A 16 4.39 8.65 -16.26
C VAL A 16 4.20 8.77 -17.77
N ASP A 17 3.08 8.29 -18.30
CA ASP A 17 2.75 8.36 -19.74
C ASP A 17 3.92 7.91 -20.64
N ASP A 18 4.48 6.74 -20.35
CA ASP A 18 5.64 6.13 -21.03
C ASP A 18 6.95 6.93 -20.93
N LYS A 19 7.01 7.97 -20.10
CA LYS A 19 8.21 8.77 -19.83
C LYS A 19 8.81 8.43 -18.47
N LEU A 20 10.12 8.36 -18.41
CA LEU A 20 10.87 8.08 -17.19
C LEU A 20 11.35 9.39 -16.57
N TYR A 21 11.00 9.60 -15.31
CA TYR A 21 11.53 10.67 -14.46
C TYR A 21 12.37 10.03 -13.37
N PHE A 22 13.50 10.64 -13.02
CA PHE A 22 14.33 10.19 -11.92
C PHE A 22 14.90 11.35 -11.12
N SER A 23 15.29 11.08 -9.88
CA SER A 23 15.97 12.04 -9.01
C SER A 23 17.35 11.57 -8.61
N ASN A 24 18.25 12.52 -8.38
CA ASN A 24 19.64 12.30 -7.92
C ASN A 24 19.88 12.94 -6.54
N GLY A 25 18.86 12.87 -5.69
CA GLY A 25 18.88 13.43 -4.35
C GLY A 25 18.39 14.86 -4.28
N LYS A 26 18.77 15.76 -5.19
CA LYS A 26 18.31 17.17 -5.17
C LYS A 26 17.66 17.64 -6.45
N GLU A 27 17.94 16.96 -7.55
CA GLU A 27 17.41 17.27 -8.86
C GLU A 27 16.36 16.24 -9.27
N VAL A 28 15.41 16.66 -10.10
CA VAL A 28 14.55 15.75 -10.86
C VAL A 28 14.84 15.97 -12.34
N ILE A 29 15.00 14.87 -13.07
CA ILE A 29 15.50 14.83 -14.44
C ILE A 29 14.54 13.98 -15.29
N ASP A 30 14.29 14.40 -16.54
CA ASP A 30 13.52 13.65 -17.53
C ASP A 30 14.35 12.58 -18.25
N GLU A 31 13.72 11.77 -19.10
CA GLU A 31 14.39 10.69 -19.83
C GLU A 31 15.48 11.18 -20.80
N LYS A 32 15.44 12.46 -21.18
CA LYS A 32 16.40 13.11 -22.08
C LYS A 32 17.57 13.76 -21.33
N GLY A 33 17.57 13.71 -20.00
CA GLY A 33 18.60 14.33 -19.17
C GLY A 33 18.34 15.81 -18.87
N HIS A 34 17.15 16.34 -19.14
CA HIS A 34 16.82 17.72 -18.79
C HIS A 34 16.37 17.82 -17.33
N SER A 35 16.95 18.77 -16.61
CA SER A 35 16.54 19.14 -15.26
C SER A 35 15.16 19.78 -15.27
N ILE A 36 14.18 19.16 -14.60
CA ILE A 36 12.83 19.72 -14.44
C ILE A 36 12.66 20.43 -13.09
N LEU A 37 13.50 20.11 -12.11
CA LEU A 37 13.50 20.73 -10.78
C LEU A 37 14.90 20.60 -10.17
N ASN A 38 15.40 21.69 -9.59
CA ASN A 38 16.60 21.67 -8.76
C ASN A 38 16.28 22.26 -7.38
N SER A 39 16.34 21.42 -6.35
CA SER A 39 16.03 21.78 -4.97
C SER A 39 17.32 22.07 -4.19
N PRO A 40 17.35 23.11 -3.32
CA PRO A 40 18.46 23.31 -2.39
C PRO A 40 18.59 22.16 -1.37
N LEU A 41 17.48 21.45 -1.11
CA LEU A 41 17.35 20.38 -0.13
C LEU A 41 17.15 19.03 -0.79
N SER A 42 17.54 17.97 -0.09
CA SER A 42 17.31 16.61 -0.56
C SER A 42 15.81 16.34 -0.71
N LEU A 43 15.46 15.79 -1.87
CA LEU A 43 14.15 15.30 -2.25
C LEU A 43 14.00 13.86 -1.74
N GLN A 44 12.78 13.49 -1.39
CA GLN A 44 12.45 12.13 -1.03
C GLN A 44 11.97 11.37 -2.28
N PHE A 45 10.72 10.91 -2.30
CA PHE A 45 10.15 10.11 -3.38
C PHE A 45 9.35 10.95 -4.37
N LEU A 46 9.41 10.56 -5.65
CA LEU A 46 8.65 11.16 -6.74
C LEU A 46 7.21 10.62 -6.73
N ASN A 47 6.22 11.50 -6.83
CA ASN A 47 4.83 11.11 -6.92
C ASN A 47 4.17 11.77 -8.12
N TYR A 48 3.22 11.05 -8.71
CA TYR A 48 2.39 11.58 -9.78
C TYR A 48 0.95 11.12 -9.60
N LYS A 49 0.03 12.07 -9.73
CA LYS A 49 -1.37 11.81 -10.03
C LYS A 49 -1.84 12.96 -10.88
N GLU A 50 -2.19 12.65 -12.12
CA GLU A 50 -2.56 13.64 -13.15
C GLU A 50 -3.48 14.73 -12.57
N PRO A 51 -3.18 16.03 -12.81
CA PRO A 51 -2.03 16.59 -13.55
C PRO A 51 -0.79 16.90 -12.67
N TYR A 52 -0.77 16.43 -11.42
CA TYR A 52 0.21 16.84 -10.42
C TYR A 52 1.38 15.89 -10.32
N PHE A 53 2.57 16.44 -10.55
CA PHE A 53 3.80 15.85 -10.08
C PHE A 53 4.18 16.52 -8.75
N TYR A 54 4.44 15.75 -7.69
CA TYR A 54 4.73 16.32 -6.38
C TYR A 54 5.85 15.58 -5.64
N ILE A 55 6.76 16.37 -5.08
CA ILE A 55 8.00 15.87 -4.47
C ILE A 55 8.20 16.54 -3.11
N PRO A 56 8.13 15.79 -2.00
CA PRO A 56 8.49 16.32 -0.70
C PRO A 56 10.02 16.36 -0.53
N ASP A 57 10.52 17.39 0.14
CA ASP A 57 11.89 17.45 0.65
C ASP A 57 11.98 16.74 2.02
N ILE A 58 13.21 16.56 2.52
CA ILE A 58 13.49 15.92 3.81
C ILE A 58 12.86 16.60 5.05
N TYR A 59 12.41 17.84 4.95
CA TYR A 59 11.73 18.56 6.03
C TYR A 59 10.21 18.57 5.90
N GLY A 60 9.68 18.01 4.80
CA GLY A 60 8.26 17.91 4.53
C GLY A 60 7.66 19.14 3.86
N ASN A 61 8.47 20.03 3.28
CA ASN A 61 7.97 20.96 2.27
C ASN A 61 7.73 20.19 0.98
N THR A 62 6.80 20.64 0.13
CA THR A 62 6.50 19.94 -1.13
C THR A 62 6.64 20.86 -2.33
N TYR A 63 7.35 20.39 -3.36
CA TYR A 63 7.26 20.97 -4.70
C TYR A 63 6.06 20.37 -5.41
N LEU A 64 5.14 21.21 -5.87
CA LEU A 64 4.00 20.83 -6.69
C LEU A 64 4.24 21.38 -8.11
N ILE A 65 4.52 20.47 -9.04
CA ILE A 65 4.76 20.79 -10.45
C ILE A 65 3.45 20.52 -11.20
N MET A 66 3.00 21.54 -11.91
CA MET A 66 1.87 21.54 -12.83
C MET A 66 2.38 21.94 -14.22
N GLU A 67 1.59 21.69 -15.27
CA GLU A 67 2.01 21.88 -16.67
C GLU A 67 2.69 23.24 -16.95
N LYS A 68 2.23 24.32 -16.31
CA LYS A 68 2.70 25.69 -16.57
C LYS A 68 3.41 26.35 -15.39
N GLU A 69 3.48 25.69 -14.23
CA GLU A 69 4.03 26.30 -13.03
C GLU A 69 4.55 25.26 -12.02
N THR A 70 5.58 25.65 -11.29
CA THR A 70 6.07 24.91 -10.13
C THR A 70 5.85 25.76 -8.89
N ARG A 71 5.11 25.23 -7.91
CA ARG A 71 4.84 25.88 -6.63
C ARG A 71 5.62 25.19 -5.51
N PHE A 72 6.31 25.97 -4.70
CA PHE A 72 6.94 25.49 -3.47
C PHE A 72 6.00 25.69 -2.27
N LEU A 73 5.51 24.59 -1.72
CA LEU A 73 4.58 24.56 -0.59
C LEU A 73 5.37 24.38 0.71
N LYS A 74 5.74 25.51 1.33
CA LYS A 74 6.47 25.52 2.60
C LYS A 74 5.63 24.97 3.75
N ASP A 75 6.22 24.11 4.58
CA ASP A 75 5.63 23.46 5.75
C ASP A 75 4.37 22.63 5.45
N ILE A 76 4.20 22.24 4.18
CA ILE A 76 3.05 21.50 3.66
C ILE A 76 3.55 20.21 3.02
N PHE A 77 3.15 19.08 3.59
CA PHE A 77 3.42 17.77 3.04
C PHE A 77 2.16 17.23 2.35
N ILE A 78 2.21 17.03 1.04
CA ILE A 78 1.11 16.43 0.28
C ILE A 78 1.05 14.94 0.60
N LYS A 79 -0.11 14.49 1.11
CA LYS A 79 -0.38 13.07 1.37
C LYS A 79 -1.00 12.38 0.17
N LYS A 80 -1.94 13.04 -0.51
CA LYS A 80 -2.69 12.48 -1.65
C LYS A 80 -3.36 13.59 -2.44
N VAL A 81 -3.41 13.44 -3.76
CA VAL A 81 -4.30 14.21 -4.64
C VAL A 81 -5.70 13.60 -4.58
N ILE A 82 -6.67 14.37 -4.09
CA ILE A 82 -8.06 13.94 -3.90
C ILE A 82 -8.88 14.22 -5.16
N SER A 83 -8.69 15.40 -5.75
CA SER A 83 -9.30 15.81 -7.03
C SER A 83 -8.43 16.85 -7.71
N ASP A 84 -8.88 17.33 -8.87
CA ASP A 84 -8.22 18.37 -9.67
C ASP A 84 -7.93 19.66 -8.90
N SER A 85 -8.58 19.94 -7.76
CA SER A 85 -8.32 21.17 -7.01
C SER A 85 -8.04 20.95 -5.53
N PHE A 86 -8.15 19.71 -5.05
CA PHE A 86 -8.06 19.41 -3.63
C PHE A 86 -6.95 18.41 -3.34
N LEU A 87 -6.06 18.80 -2.43
CA LEU A 87 -4.98 17.99 -1.93
C LEU A 87 -5.21 17.68 -0.45
N LEU A 88 -5.08 16.41 -0.07
CA LEU A 88 -4.99 16.03 1.33
C LEU A 88 -3.55 16.28 1.79
N VAL A 89 -3.39 17.11 2.80
CA VAL A 89 -2.07 17.58 3.26
C VAL A 89 -1.89 17.44 4.78
N SER A 90 -0.64 17.31 5.20
CA SER A 90 -0.21 17.62 6.57
C SER A 90 0.28 19.06 6.63
N LYS A 91 -0.26 19.86 7.54
CA LYS A 91 0.23 21.21 7.87
C LYS A 91 0.08 21.45 9.37
N ASP A 92 1.06 22.07 10.03
CA ASP A 92 1.03 22.39 11.46
C ASP A 92 0.68 21.21 12.40
N LYS A 93 1.17 20.02 12.05
CA LYS A 93 0.86 18.74 12.75
C LYS A 93 -0.63 18.32 12.70
N LYS A 94 -1.41 18.93 11.80
CA LYS A 94 -2.81 18.62 11.52
C LYS A 94 -2.97 18.06 10.11
N THR A 95 -4.15 17.51 9.83
CA THR A 95 -4.53 17.06 8.49
C THR A 95 -5.58 18.03 7.93
N ALA A 96 -5.38 18.47 6.70
CA ALA A 96 -6.24 19.44 6.04
C ALA A 96 -6.46 19.08 4.57
N ILE A 97 -7.50 19.65 3.99
CA ILE A 97 -7.69 19.76 2.54
C ILE A 97 -7.20 21.13 2.11
N LEU A 98 -6.24 21.16 1.19
CA LEU A 98 -5.77 22.36 0.52
C LEU A 98 -6.53 22.51 -0.80
N ASN A 99 -7.24 23.62 -0.97
CA ASN A 99 -7.70 24.07 -2.28
C ASN A 99 -6.57 24.83 -2.98
N ILE A 100 -6.04 24.27 -4.05
CA ILE A 100 -4.89 24.87 -4.75
C ILE A 100 -5.24 26.12 -5.56
N ILE A 101 -6.52 26.32 -5.91
CA ILE A 101 -6.93 27.46 -6.76
C ILE A 101 -6.86 28.75 -5.96
N ASN A 102 -7.39 28.73 -4.74
CA ASN A 102 -7.48 29.91 -3.86
C ASN A 102 -6.52 29.85 -2.66
N ASN A 103 -5.73 28.77 -2.53
CA ASN A 103 -4.77 28.55 -1.44
C ASN A 103 -5.43 28.50 -0.03
N GLU A 104 -6.67 28.02 0.05
CA GLU A 104 -7.40 27.86 1.31
C GLU A 104 -7.19 26.47 1.93
N PHE A 105 -7.13 26.44 3.26
CA PHE A 105 -7.01 25.21 4.04
C PHE A 105 -8.29 24.94 4.82
N HIS A 106 -8.85 23.76 4.63
CA HIS A 106 -9.91 23.22 5.48
C HIS A 106 -9.32 22.13 6.38
N TYR A 107 -9.11 22.44 7.67
CA TYR A 107 -8.57 21.48 8.62
C TYR A 107 -9.65 20.48 9.03
N ILE A 108 -9.44 19.22 8.67
CA ILE A 108 -10.38 18.13 8.94
C ILE A 108 -10.01 17.32 10.18
N LEU A 109 -8.74 17.34 10.61
CA LEU A 109 -8.29 16.65 11.83
C LEU A 109 -7.25 17.49 12.58
N ASN A 110 -7.31 17.46 13.91
CA ASN A 110 -6.32 18.08 14.80
C ASN A 110 -5.03 17.25 14.96
N SER A 111 -4.82 16.23 14.12
CA SER A 111 -3.65 15.35 14.14
C SER A 111 -3.19 15.01 12.72
N ARG A 112 -1.94 14.55 12.59
CA ARG A 112 -1.45 13.91 11.36
C ARG A 112 -1.93 12.46 11.31
N ILE A 113 -2.41 12.05 10.15
CA ILE A 113 -2.70 10.64 9.84
C ILE A 113 -1.56 10.03 8.99
N PHE A 114 -1.29 8.75 9.18
CA PHE A 114 -0.20 8.05 8.48
C PHE A 114 -0.70 6.85 7.67
N LYS A 115 -1.59 6.04 8.25
CA LYS A 115 -2.27 4.94 7.57
C LYS A 115 -3.70 5.37 7.29
N PHE A 116 -4.07 5.46 6.02
CA PHE A 116 -5.40 5.89 5.59
C PHE A 116 -5.77 5.33 4.21
N LEU A 117 -7.06 5.33 3.91
CA LEU A 117 -7.66 5.05 2.60
C LEU A 117 -8.67 6.15 2.31
N GLU A 118 -8.53 6.80 1.16
CA GLU A 118 -9.59 7.61 0.59
C GLU A 118 -10.41 6.74 -0.36
N TRP A 119 -11.72 6.90 -0.28
CA TRP A 119 -12.65 6.29 -1.21
C TRP A 119 -13.85 7.21 -1.41
N LYS A 120 -13.93 7.77 -2.62
CA LYS A 120 -14.92 8.79 -2.96
C LYS A 120 -14.76 9.99 -2.02
N GLU A 121 -15.84 10.43 -1.40
CA GLU A 121 -15.83 11.57 -0.49
C GLU A 121 -15.50 11.19 0.96
N LYS A 122 -15.07 9.93 1.21
CA LYS A 122 -14.78 9.43 2.55
C LYS A 122 -13.30 9.21 2.78
N LEU A 123 -12.89 9.38 4.03
CA LEU A 123 -11.54 9.10 4.51
C LEU A 123 -11.59 8.14 5.69
N PHE A 124 -10.98 6.97 5.53
CA PHE A 124 -10.81 5.97 6.57
C PHE A 124 -9.35 5.99 7.06
N PHE A 125 -9.11 6.01 8.36
CA PHE A 125 -7.74 6.14 8.88
C PHE A 125 -7.55 5.52 10.26
N LYS A 126 -6.30 5.15 10.56
CA LYS A 126 -5.89 4.74 11.92
C LYS A 126 -5.74 5.99 12.78
N ASN A 127 -6.42 6.02 13.92
CA ASN A 127 -6.22 7.02 14.96
C ASN A 127 -5.93 6.33 16.30
N LYS A 128 -4.66 6.34 16.72
CA LYS A 128 -4.21 5.57 17.90
C LYS A 128 -4.67 4.10 17.77
N ASN A 129 -5.57 3.63 18.65
CA ASN A 129 -6.04 2.24 18.71
C ASN A 129 -7.42 2.07 18.07
N THR A 130 -7.84 3.00 17.20
CA THR A 130 -9.13 2.96 16.52
C THR A 130 -8.97 3.16 15.02
N ILE A 131 -9.98 2.67 14.28
CA ILE A 131 -10.20 3.01 12.87
C ILE A 131 -11.37 3.98 12.84
N GLN A 132 -11.21 5.10 12.15
CA GLN A 132 -12.25 6.12 12.04
C GLN A 132 -12.61 6.36 10.57
N GLY A 133 -13.88 6.68 10.33
CA GLY A 133 -14.39 7.19 9.06
C GLY A 133 -14.88 8.63 9.20
N ILE A 134 -14.54 9.49 8.25
CA ILE A 134 -15.06 10.86 8.13
C ILE A 134 -15.42 11.18 6.68
N GLU A 135 -16.27 12.19 6.48
CA GLU A 135 -16.42 12.86 5.19
C GLU A 135 -15.24 13.82 4.96
N ILE A 136 -14.57 13.69 3.81
CA ILE A 136 -13.28 14.33 3.55
C ILE A 136 -13.37 15.84 3.40
N TYR A 137 -14.47 16.36 2.87
CA TYR A 137 -14.62 17.80 2.58
C TYR A 137 -15.15 18.60 3.77
N THR A 138 -15.87 17.96 4.69
CA THR A 138 -16.48 18.62 5.86
C THR A 138 -15.79 18.26 7.17
N GLY A 139 -14.99 17.19 7.17
CA GLY A 139 -14.46 16.58 8.40
C GLY A 139 -15.54 15.95 9.28
N GLN A 140 -16.77 15.77 8.76
CA GLN A 140 -17.87 15.21 9.53
C GLN A 140 -17.55 13.77 9.94
N PHE A 141 -17.61 13.50 11.23
CA PHE A 141 -17.45 12.17 11.79
C PHE A 141 -18.57 11.24 11.32
N LEU A 142 -18.19 10.03 10.87
CA LEU A 142 -19.13 8.98 10.49
C LEU A 142 -19.25 7.93 11.60
N TRP A 143 -18.12 7.28 11.93
CA TRP A 143 -18.06 6.19 12.90
C TRP A 143 -16.62 5.94 13.36
N GLU A 144 -16.50 5.18 14.45
CA GLU A 144 -15.24 4.69 14.99
C GLU A 144 -15.38 3.20 15.33
N PHE A 145 -14.34 2.43 14.99
CA PHE A 145 -14.18 1.04 15.39
C PHE A 145 -12.97 0.91 16.34
N PRO A 146 -13.18 0.52 17.62
CA PRO A 146 -12.09 0.31 18.56
C PRO A 146 -11.42 -1.05 18.32
N LEU A 147 -10.11 -1.05 18.05
CA LEU A 147 -9.36 -2.30 17.83
C LEU A 147 -9.36 -3.21 19.07
N SER A 148 -9.47 -2.64 20.26
CA SER A 148 -9.59 -3.38 21.52
C SER A 148 -10.84 -4.27 21.60
N SER A 149 -11.88 -3.99 20.79
CA SER A 149 -13.07 -4.86 20.70
C SER A 149 -12.76 -6.23 20.11
N LEU A 150 -11.62 -6.38 19.42
CA LEU A 150 -11.14 -7.66 18.90
C LEU A 150 -10.51 -8.54 20.00
N GLY A 151 -10.36 -8.01 21.21
CA GLY A 151 -9.54 -8.60 22.27
C GLY A 151 -8.05 -8.37 22.02
N LYS A 152 -7.21 -9.15 22.69
CA LYS A 152 -5.77 -9.13 22.49
C LYS A 152 -5.32 -10.27 21.58
N GLY A 153 -4.26 -10.03 20.83
CA GLY A 153 -3.50 -11.10 20.18
C GLY A 153 -2.58 -11.78 21.19
N LYS A 154 -2.10 -12.97 20.85
CA LYS A 154 -1.09 -13.70 21.64
C LYS A 154 0.03 -14.13 20.72
N ASP A 155 1.28 -13.85 21.08
CA ASP A 155 2.43 -14.35 20.33
C ASP A 155 2.54 -15.86 20.53
N TYR A 156 2.62 -16.60 19.43
CA TYR A 156 2.64 -18.07 19.49
C TYR A 156 3.92 -18.64 20.11
N ASN A 157 5.02 -17.91 20.08
CA ASN A 157 6.31 -18.38 20.59
C ASN A 157 6.54 -17.97 22.04
N THR A 158 6.06 -16.79 22.43
CA THR A 158 6.33 -16.21 23.77
C THR A 158 5.12 -16.18 24.68
N ASP A 159 3.93 -16.50 24.18
CA ASP A 159 2.65 -16.34 24.88
C ASP A 159 2.33 -14.89 25.31
N GLU A 160 3.11 -13.91 24.86
CA GLU A 160 2.91 -12.50 25.20
C GLU A 160 1.65 -11.95 24.51
N GLU A 161 0.84 -11.22 25.27
CA GLU A 161 -0.32 -10.54 24.71
C GLU A 161 0.09 -9.23 24.03
N PHE A 162 -0.58 -8.91 22.92
CA PHE A 162 -0.38 -7.64 22.22
C PHE A 162 -1.71 -7.01 21.79
N ASP A 163 -1.70 -5.69 21.71
CA ASP A 163 -2.80 -4.94 21.11
C ASP A 163 -2.69 -4.98 19.58
N TYR A 164 -3.81 -5.20 18.92
CA TYR A 164 -3.86 -5.20 17.47
C TYR A 164 -3.57 -3.82 16.89
N GLU A 165 -2.81 -3.80 15.79
CA GLU A 165 -2.51 -2.61 15.02
C GLU A 165 -2.97 -2.75 13.56
N VAL A 166 -3.51 -1.67 12.99
CA VAL A 166 -3.77 -1.62 11.54
C VAL A 166 -2.43 -1.67 10.81
N GLU A 167 -2.24 -2.70 10.00
CA GLU A 167 -1.06 -2.79 9.14
C GLU A 167 -1.32 -2.11 7.80
N GLN A 168 -2.47 -2.41 7.18
CA GLN A 168 -2.83 -1.89 5.88
C GLN A 168 -4.35 -1.73 5.74
N PHE A 169 -4.78 -0.61 5.17
CA PHE A 169 -6.10 -0.50 4.55
C PHE A 169 -5.99 -1.06 3.12
N VAL A 170 -6.56 -2.25 2.89
CA VAL A 170 -6.34 -2.99 1.63
C VAL A 170 -7.23 -2.44 0.51
N GLY A 171 -8.46 -2.06 0.83
CA GLY A 171 -9.38 -1.46 -0.12
C GLY A 171 -10.84 -1.61 0.32
N ILE A 172 -11.75 -1.24 -0.57
CA ILE A 172 -13.19 -1.39 -0.35
C ILE A 172 -13.79 -2.28 -1.43
N TYR A 173 -14.54 -3.29 -1.01
CA TYR A 173 -15.26 -4.19 -1.90
C TYR A 173 -16.63 -4.51 -1.30
N ASN A 174 -17.70 -4.45 -2.12
CA ASN A 174 -19.08 -4.68 -1.67
C ASN A 174 -19.48 -3.92 -0.39
N ASN A 175 -19.12 -2.64 -0.30
CA ASN A 175 -19.35 -1.77 0.86
C ASN A 175 -18.65 -2.21 2.16
N ILE A 176 -17.64 -3.07 2.06
CA ILE A 176 -16.79 -3.49 3.18
C ILE A 176 -15.40 -2.87 3.02
N LEU A 177 -14.94 -2.16 4.04
CA LEU A 177 -13.55 -1.76 4.21
C LEU A 177 -12.74 -2.95 4.71
N TRP A 178 -11.83 -3.44 3.87
CA TRP A 178 -10.93 -4.53 4.21
C TRP A 178 -9.64 -4.00 4.80
N VAL A 179 -9.36 -4.43 6.04
CA VAL A 179 -8.20 -3.98 6.81
C VAL A 179 -7.38 -5.17 7.23
N TYR A 180 -6.11 -5.17 6.85
CA TYR A 180 -5.13 -6.12 7.36
C TYR A 180 -4.56 -5.57 8.67
N ILE A 181 -4.65 -6.40 9.70
CA ILE A 181 -4.23 -6.11 11.08
C ILE A 181 -3.01 -6.96 11.39
N GLU A 182 -1.96 -6.33 11.91
CA GLU A 182 -0.72 -7.01 12.26
C GLU A 182 -1.01 -8.21 13.17
N ARG A 183 -0.64 -9.41 12.70
CA ARG A 183 -0.82 -10.70 13.37
C ARG A 183 -2.28 -11.06 13.74
N GLY A 184 -3.25 -10.19 13.47
CA GLY A 184 -4.69 -10.41 13.67
C GLY A 184 -5.45 -10.83 12.42
N GLY A 185 -4.75 -10.89 11.28
CA GLY A 185 -5.31 -11.24 9.98
C GLY A 185 -6.15 -10.11 9.41
N PHE A 186 -7.34 -10.41 8.89
CA PHE A 186 -8.20 -9.41 8.25
C PHE A 186 -9.46 -9.14 9.06
N ILE A 187 -9.88 -7.88 9.03
CA ILE A 187 -11.25 -7.50 9.37
C ILE A 187 -11.93 -6.84 8.17
N GLY A 188 -13.24 -6.99 8.11
CA GLY A 188 -14.11 -6.29 7.18
C GLY A 188 -15.09 -5.42 7.96
N LEU A 189 -15.05 -4.11 7.76
CA LEU A 189 -15.94 -3.16 8.41
C LEU A 189 -16.95 -2.60 7.40
N ASP A 190 -18.22 -2.50 7.78
CA ASP A 190 -19.22 -1.79 6.98
C ASP A 190 -18.84 -0.31 6.83
N ILE A 191 -18.77 0.20 5.60
CA ILE A 191 -18.30 1.58 5.35
C ILE A 191 -19.25 2.67 5.84
N GLN A 192 -20.52 2.34 6.12
CA GLN A 192 -21.53 3.29 6.58
C GLN A 192 -21.61 3.32 8.11
N THR A 193 -21.47 2.17 8.76
CA THR A 193 -21.69 2.05 10.22
C THR A 193 -20.41 1.78 11.02
N GLY A 194 -19.34 1.31 10.39
CA GLY A 194 -18.14 0.84 11.07
C GLY A 194 -18.32 -0.53 11.76
N GLU A 195 -19.44 -1.21 11.53
CA GLU A 195 -19.74 -2.51 12.14
C GLU A 195 -18.82 -3.61 11.58
N LEU A 196 -18.31 -4.46 12.46
CA LEU A 196 -17.52 -5.63 12.08
C LEU A 196 -18.38 -6.68 11.39
N LYS A 197 -18.17 -6.88 10.08
CA LYS A 197 -18.86 -7.89 9.27
C LYS A 197 -18.03 -9.15 9.07
N HIS A 198 -16.71 -9.01 9.04
CA HIS A 198 -15.81 -10.14 8.82
C HIS A 198 -14.61 -10.08 9.76
N ARG A 199 -14.17 -11.26 10.21
CA ARG A 199 -12.93 -11.46 10.94
C ARG A 199 -12.28 -12.76 10.46
N ILE A 200 -11.05 -12.66 9.97
CA ILE A 200 -10.27 -13.77 9.42
C ILE A 200 -8.93 -13.78 10.14
N LEU A 201 -8.71 -14.75 11.02
CA LEU A 201 -7.51 -14.81 11.87
C LEU A 201 -6.26 -15.32 11.11
N GLY A 202 -6.46 -16.13 10.07
CA GLY A 202 -5.39 -16.76 9.33
C GLY A 202 -5.93 -17.67 8.22
N ILE A 203 -5.04 -18.43 7.60
CA ILE A 203 -5.38 -19.41 6.57
C ILE A 203 -5.53 -20.79 7.23
N PRO A 204 -6.70 -21.44 7.18
CA PRO A 204 -6.86 -22.78 7.75
C PRO A 204 -5.81 -23.75 7.18
N LYS A 205 -5.26 -24.65 8.01
CA LYS A 205 -4.21 -25.57 7.53
C LYS A 205 -4.65 -26.45 6.34
N GLY A 206 -5.93 -26.81 6.29
CA GLY A 206 -6.52 -27.55 5.16
C GLY A 206 -6.59 -26.77 3.84
N ASN A 207 -6.29 -25.47 3.85
CA ASN A 207 -6.36 -24.59 2.69
C ASN A 207 -4.97 -24.28 2.10
N LEU A 208 -3.94 -25.03 2.49
CA LEU A 208 -2.63 -25.01 1.84
C LEU A 208 -2.64 -25.90 0.59
N LEU A 209 -2.22 -25.34 -0.54
CA LEU A 209 -1.92 -26.07 -1.76
C LEU A 209 -0.44 -25.91 -2.11
N GLY A 210 0.29 -27.02 -2.27
CA GLY A 210 1.73 -27.00 -2.55
C GLY A 210 2.59 -26.97 -1.28
N LYS A 211 3.85 -26.52 -1.42
CA LYS A 211 4.84 -26.54 -0.33
C LYS A 211 5.22 -25.12 0.09
N VAL A 212 5.23 -24.90 1.39
CA VAL A 212 5.76 -23.70 2.06
C VAL A 212 6.76 -24.11 3.13
N ASP A 213 7.78 -23.30 3.41
CA ASP A 213 8.53 -23.48 4.65
C ASP A 213 7.73 -23.02 5.86
N SER A 214 7.84 -23.76 6.95
CA SER A 214 7.15 -23.48 8.21
C SER A 214 8.09 -22.76 9.17
N TYR A 215 7.80 -21.51 9.52
CA TYR A 215 8.56 -20.83 10.59
C TYR A 215 7.70 -20.23 11.70
N VAL A 216 6.44 -19.85 11.44
CA VAL A 216 5.57 -19.29 12.47
C VAL A 216 4.11 -19.55 12.09
N ASP A 217 3.58 -20.69 12.54
CA ASP A 217 2.18 -21.06 12.35
C ASP A 217 1.52 -21.27 13.72
N SER A 218 0.20 -21.17 13.76
CA SER A 218 -0.57 -21.69 14.90
C SER A 218 -0.89 -23.17 14.69
N GLU A 219 -1.46 -23.85 15.70
CA GLU A 219 -1.94 -25.22 15.53
C GLU A 219 -2.99 -25.33 14.42
N GLU A 220 -3.84 -24.31 14.27
CA GLU A 220 -5.03 -24.33 13.41
C GLU A 220 -4.87 -23.58 12.07
N PHE A 221 -4.06 -22.52 12.03
CA PHE A 221 -3.93 -21.60 10.90
C PHE A 221 -2.49 -21.21 10.58
N TYR A 222 -2.19 -21.00 9.30
CA TYR A 222 -1.05 -20.22 8.82
C TYR A 222 -1.32 -18.73 9.00
N ILE A 223 -0.28 -17.95 9.33
CA ILE A 223 -0.35 -16.49 9.41
C ILE A 223 -0.08 -15.82 8.05
N PHE A 224 -0.54 -14.58 7.89
CA PHE A 224 -0.37 -13.75 6.68
C PHE A 224 1.02 -13.10 6.51
N TYR A 225 2.03 -13.61 7.22
CA TYR A 225 3.48 -13.32 7.13
C TYR A 225 3.90 -11.95 6.58
N ARG A 226 3.45 -10.82 7.17
CA ARG A 226 3.87 -9.46 6.78
C ARG A 226 3.78 -9.15 5.27
N ALA A 227 2.93 -9.87 4.53
CA ALA A 227 2.73 -9.58 3.12
C ALA A 227 2.09 -8.19 2.97
N LYS A 228 2.40 -7.51 1.87
CA LYS A 228 1.59 -6.40 1.40
C LYS A 228 0.49 -6.95 0.52
N PHE A 229 -0.74 -6.57 0.79
CA PHE A 229 -1.91 -7.09 0.10
C PHE A 229 -2.41 -6.12 -0.96
N ILE A 230 -3.00 -6.66 -2.03
CA ILE A 230 -3.61 -5.90 -3.12
C ILE A 230 -5.04 -6.38 -3.27
N LEU A 231 -5.98 -5.45 -3.38
CA LEU A 231 -7.35 -5.72 -3.79
C LEU A 231 -7.44 -5.62 -5.31
N ASP A 232 -7.76 -6.72 -5.98
CA ASP A 232 -8.28 -6.69 -7.35
C ASP A 232 -9.79 -6.44 -7.27
N GLU A 233 -10.19 -5.18 -7.40
CA GLU A 233 -11.58 -4.74 -7.32
C GLU A 233 -12.45 -5.35 -8.42
N LYS A 234 -11.87 -5.66 -9.60
CA LYS A 234 -12.63 -6.22 -10.74
C LYS A 234 -13.02 -7.67 -10.46
N LYS A 235 -12.10 -8.43 -9.87
CA LYS A 235 -12.33 -9.85 -9.52
C LYS A 235 -12.93 -10.04 -8.13
N GLY A 236 -12.82 -9.05 -7.25
CA GLY A 236 -13.23 -9.17 -5.86
C GLY A 236 -12.34 -10.13 -5.08
N ILE A 237 -11.03 -10.06 -5.32
CA ILE A 237 -10.05 -10.91 -4.62
C ILE A 237 -8.97 -10.06 -3.95
N ILE A 238 -8.55 -10.47 -2.75
CA ILE A 238 -7.35 -9.93 -2.10
C ILE A 238 -6.22 -10.93 -2.31
N ILE A 239 -5.08 -10.45 -2.80
CA ILE A 239 -3.88 -11.27 -3.03
C ILE A 239 -2.67 -10.68 -2.32
N GLY A 240 -1.69 -11.53 -2.03
CA GLY A 240 -0.38 -11.12 -1.52
C GLY A 240 0.67 -12.16 -1.84
N LEU A 241 1.91 -11.73 -2.06
CA LEU A 241 3.04 -12.62 -2.31
C LEU A 241 4.23 -12.15 -1.45
N ILE A 242 4.84 -13.08 -0.72
CA ILE A 242 6.08 -12.84 0.03
C ILE A 242 6.78 -14.18 0.27
N ALA A 243 8.11 -14.21 0.16
CA ALA A 243 8.87 -15.45 0.22
C ALA A 243 8.24 -16.51 -0.70
N ASP A 244 8.02 -17.73 -0.24
CA ASP A 244 7.38 -18.82 -0.98
C ASP A 244 5.85 -18.89 -0.80
N ARG A 245 5.20 -17.80 -0.37
CA ARG A 245 3.78 -17.77 0.01
C ARG A 245 2.98 -16.85 -0.88
N PHE A 246 2.06 -17.41 -1.66
CA PHE A 246 1.03 -16.66 -2.37
C PHE A 246 -0.33 -16.83 -1.66
N PHE A 247 -0.88 -15.73 -1.18
CA PHE A 247 -2.16 -15.66 -0.48
C PHE A 247 -3.26 -15.22 -1.44
N GLU A 248 -4.45 -15.79 -1.28
CA GLU A 248 -5.65 -15.38 -1.99
C GLU A 248 -6.88 -15.43 -1.08
N ILE A 249 -7.74 -14.43 -1.17
CA ILE A 249 -9.01 -14.36 -0.47
C ILE A 249 -10.09 -13.94 -1.47
N ASP A 250 -10.99 -14.85 -1.82
CA ASP A 250 -12.15 -14.56 -2.69
C ASP A 250 -13.28 -13.95 -1.85
N LEU A 251 -13.58 -12.67 -2.11
CA LEU A 251 -14.57 -11.88 -1.39
C LEU A 251 -16.00 -12.09 -1.90
N ASN A 252 -16.18 -12.84 -2.98
CA ASN A 252 -17.50 -13.17 -3.54
C ASN A 252 -18.15 -14.39 -2.88
N LYS A 253 -17.40 -15.13 -2.07
CA LYS A 253 -17.90 -16.31 -1.38
C LYS A 253 -18.80 -15.91 -0.21
N GLU A 254 -19.86 -16.68 0.01
CA GLU A 254 -20.69 -16.56 1.22
C GLU A 254 -19.85 -16.71 2.50
N LYS A 255 -18.96 -17.72 2.51
CA LYS A 255 -17.94 -17.89 3.54
C LYS A 255 -16.56 -17.53 2.98
N ILE A 256 -16.12 -16.31 3.26
CA ILE A 256 -14.80 -15.81 2.86
C ILE A 256 -13.73 -16.58 3.62
N THR A 257 -13.01 -17.46 2.90
CA THR A 257 -11.96 -18.31 3.47
C THR A 257 -10.68 -18.13 2.65
N PRO A 258 -9.55 -17.78 3.28
CA PRO A 258 -8.28 -17.64 2.58
C PRO A 258 -7.75 -18.96 2.04
N MET A 259 -6.94 -18.86 0.98
CA MET A 259 -6.12 -19.92 0.42
C MET A 259 -4.65 -19.53 0.49
N LEU A 260 -3.79 -20.50 0.77
CA LEU A 260 -2.34 -20.36 0.72
C LEU A 260 -1.81 -21.30 -0.36
N TYR A 261 -1.18 -20.71 -1.37
CA TYR A 261 -0.49 -21.45 -2.42
C TYR A 261 1.00 -21.38 -2.12
N GLY A 262 1.59 -22.55 -1.85
CA GLY A 262 3.02 -22.72 -1.67
C GLY A 262 3.77 -22.70 -3.00
N MET A 263 4.64 -21.71 -3.15
CA MET A 263 5.35 -21.41 -4.39
C MET A 263 6.73 -22.05 -4.47
N TRP A 264 7.15 -22.81 -3.45
CA TRP A 264 8.52 -23.33 -3.37
C TRP A 264 8.95 -24.11 -4.63
N ASP A 265 8.16 -25.10 -5.03
CA ASP A 265 8.48 -25.94 -6.21
C ASP A 265 8.52 -25.11 -7.51
N LYS A 266 7.80 -23.99 -7.57
CA LYS A 266 7.79 -23.09 -8.74
C LYS A 266 8.98 -22.12 -8.73
N MET A 267 9.36 -21.64 -7.55
CA MET A 267 10.53 -20.80 -7.34
C MET A 267 11.83 -21.56 -7.62
N GLU A 268 11.94 -22.80 -7.15
CA GLU A 268 13.10 -23.66 -7.38
C GLU A 268 13.35 -23.90 -8.87
N LYS A 269 12.29 -24.15 -9.66
CA LYS A 269 12.38 -24.30 -11.12
C LYS A 269 12.94 -23.06 -11.83
N MET A 270 12.72 -21.87 -11.25
CA MET A 270 13.18 -20.58 -11.78
C MET A 270 14.47 -20.11 -11.12
N ASN A 271 15.16 -20.96 -10.35
CA ASN A 271 16.37 -20.63 -9.57
C ASN A 271 16.18 -19.46 -8.58
N LEU A 272 14.96 -19.24 -8.10
CA LEU A 272 14.68 -18.24 -7.08
C LEU A 272 14.95 -18.79 -5.68
N LYS A 273 15.55 -17.96 -4.83
CA LYS A 273 15.74 -18.29 -3.41
C LYS A 273 14.42 -18.18 -2.64
N LYS A 274 14.23 -19.10 -1.70
CA LYS A 274 13.02 -19.27 -0.89
C LYS A 274 12.51 -17.99 -0.21
N TYR A 275 13.44 -17.18 0.30
CA TYR A 275 13.17 -15.93 1.03
C TYR A 275 13.57 -14.70 0.25
N GLY A 276 13.75 -14.85 -1.07
CA GLY A 276 14.15 -13.75 -1.94
C GLY A 276 13.02 -12.79 -2.21
N VAL A 277 11.80 -13.31 -2.40
CA VAL A 277 10.67 -12.50 -2.86
C VAL A 277 10.18 -11.54 -1.78
N SER A 278 10.30 -10.25 -2.06
CA SER A 278 9.78 -9.16 -1.24
C SER A 278 8.25 -9.15 -1.24
N GLY A 279 7.67 -8.72 -0.11
CA GLY A 279 6.24 -8.45 0.00
C GLY A 279 5.76 -7.29 -0.87
N ASN A 280 6.67 -6.44 -1.37
CA ASN A 280 6.32 -5.31 -2.23
C ASN A 280 6.05 -5.79 -3.66
N THR A 281 4.77 -5.89 -4.00
CA THR A 281 4.30 -6.33 -5.32
C THR A 281 3.40 -5.29 -5.98
N SER A 282 3.22 -5.43 -7.29
CA SER A 282 2.30 -4.62 -8.09
C SER A 282 1.49 -5.52 -9.00
N LEU A 283 0.18 -5.30 -9.09
CA LEU A 283 -0.72 -6.05 -9.95
C LEU A 283 -1.08 -5.22 -11.17
N GLN A 284 -0.90 -5.78 -12.36
CA GLN A 284 -1.42 -5.24 -13.61
C GLN A 284 -2.16 -6.36 -14.35
N GLU A 285 -3.47 -6.16 -14.54
CA GLU A 285 -4.37 -7.20 -15.06
C GLU A 285 -4.21 -8.49 -14.24
N ASP A 286 -3.72 -9.56 -14.87
CA ASP A 286 -3.56 -10.87 -14.26
C ASP A 286 -2.09 -11.18 -13.91
N LEU A 287 -1.23 -10.17 -13.99
CA LEU A 287 0.21 -10.31 -13.78
C LEU A 287 0.63 -9.59 -12.50
N LEU A 288 1.12 -10.38 -11.55
CA LEU A 288 1.70 -9.89 -10.30
C LEU A 288 3.22 -9.75 -10.48
N TYR A 289 3.68 -8.52 -10.49
CA TYR A 289 5.09 -8.17 -10.55
C TYR A 289 5.67 -8.18 -9.13
N PHE A 290 6.82 -8.83 -8.98
CA PHE A 290 7.52 -8.93 -7.71
C PHE A 290 9.02 -8.72 -7.88
N TYR A 291 9.68 -8.46 -6.76
CA TYR A 291 11.11 -8.23 -6.70
C TYR A 291 11.76 -9.21 -5.72
N ASN A 292 12.88 -9.79 -6.11
CA ASN A 292 13.74 -10.61 -5.27
C ASN A 292 14.85 -9.74 -4.68
N ASP A 293 14.80 -9.48 -3.38
CA ASP A 293 15.73 -8.58 -2.69
C ASP A 293 17.12 -9.16 -2.42
N LYS A 294 17.27 -10.48 -2.50
CA LYS A 294 18.56 -11.16 -2.28
C LYS A 294 19.44 -11.18 -3.51
N GLU A 295 18.82 -11.31 -4.68
CA GLU A 295 19.52 -11.45 -5.96
C GLU A 295 19.30 -10.24 -6.88
N LEU A 296 18.53 -9.24 -6.45
CA LEU A 296 18.19 -8.04 -7.21
C LEU A 296 17.48 -8.36 -8.54
N GLN A 297 16.58 -9.35 -8.53
CA GLN A 297 15.87 -9.82 -9.73
C GLN A 297 14.41 -9.36 -9.74
N PHE A 298 13.86 -9.17 -10.94
CA PHE A 298 12.43 -8.93 -11.14
C PHE A 298 11.75 -10.19 -11.63
N GLY A 299 10.54 -10.44 -11.16
CA GLY A 299 9.75 -11.58 -11.59
C GLY A 299 8.29 -11.24 -11.85
N ILE A 300 7.64 -12.11 -12.61
CA ILE A 300 6.22 -12.00 -12.96
C ILE A 300 5.53 -13.32 -12.64
N LEU A 301 4.46 -13.24 -11.85
CA LEU A 301 3.57 -14.36 -11.52
C LEU A 301 2.21 -14.13 -12.19
N ASP A 302 1.72 -15.10 -12.95
CA ASP A 302 0.35 -15.12 -13.46
C ASP A 302 -0.58 -15.56 -12.33
N ILE A 303 -1.50 -14.67 -11.90
CA ILE A 303 -2.38 -14.95 -10.78
C ILE A 303 -3.49 -15.95 -11.12
N ASN A 304 -3.78 -16.27 -12.38
CA ASN A 304 -4.80 -17.26 -12.71
C ASN A 304 -4.22 -18.68 -12.62
N THR A 305 -3.01 -18.87 -13.17
CA THR A 305 -2.32 -20.17 -13.20
C THR A 305 -1.44 -20.40 -11.97
N LYS A 306 -1.16 -19.33 -11.21
CA LYS A 306 -0.19 -19.27 -10.10
C LYS A 306 1.24 -19.62 -10.56
N GLU A 307 1.57 -19.48 -11.84
CA GLU A 307 2.88 -19.81 -12.38
C GLU A 307 3.79 -18.58 -12.43
N ILE A 308 5.08 -18.78 -12.17
CA ILE A 308 6.10 -17.75 -12.40
C ILE A 308 6.51 -17.86 -13.86
N ILE A 309 6.18 -16.82 -14.65
CA ILE A 309 6.36 -16.83 -16.10
C ILE A 309 7.62 -16.10 -16.55
N TYR A 310 8.24 -15.32 -15.67
CA TYR A 310 9.46 -14.57 -15.96
C TYR A 310 10.28 -14.31 -14.69
N VAL A 311 11.61 -14.37 -14.84
CA VAL A 311 12.62 -13.87 -13.90
C VAL A 311 13.77 -13.28 -14.71
N SER A 312 14.28 -12.11 -14.30
CA SER A 312 15.40 -11.40 -14.96
C SER A 312 16.77 -12.01 -14.72
#